data_AF-X1UPD3-F1
#
_entry.id   AF-X1UPD3-F1
#
_cell.length_a   1.000
_cell.length_b   1.000
_cell.length_c   1.000
_cell.angle_alpha   90.00
_cell.angle_beta   90.00
_cell.angle_gamma   90.00
#
_symmetry.space_group_name_H-M   'P 1'
#
loop_
_entity.id
_entity.type
_entity.pdbx_description
1 polymer ?
#
loop_
_entity_poly.entity_id
_entity_poly.type
_entity_poly.pdbx_seq_one_letter_code
_entity_poly.pdbx_strand_id
1 'polypeptide(L)'
;YTSDKLEPKSKKIISNIINEDIEVWIEGVVLAISEFKQIETLPFKILLSGGGTYLPEIKTTLNTRKWYKKLPFARTPQTSYLTPKNLRNIIDETKKMKEREDIIPLSLVNIGIDLAGEETVVQKVLRKVIGIMKV
;
A
#
# COMPACT_ATOMS: atom_id res chain seq x y z
N TYR A 1 5.85 -0.66 21.62
CA TYR A 1 4.39 -0.71 21.78
C TYR A 1 3.79 -1.75 20.83
N THR A 2 3.81 -1.50 19.51
CA THR A 2 3.29 -2.40 18.46
C THR A 2 3.98 -3.75 18.37
N SER A 3 5.28 -3.81 18.70
CA SER A 3 6.09 -5.03 18.78
C SER A 3 5.89 -5.84 20.07
N ASP A 4 4.86 -5.52 20.86
CA ASP A 4 4.48 -6.19 22.10
C ASP A 4 5.51 -6.14 23.26
N LYS A 5 6.59 -5.36 23.12
CA LYS A 5 7.71 -5.30 24.09
C LYS A 5 7.46 -4.49 25.38
N LEU A 6 6.29 -3.88 25.55
CA LEU A 6 5.98 -3.02 26.71
C LEU A 6 5.12 -3.74 27.74
N GLU A 7 5.20 -3.38 29.03
CA GLU A 7 4.27 -3.91 30.02
C GLU A 7 2.81 -3.49 29.75
N PRO A 8 1.82 -4.27 30.20
CA PRO A 8 0.39 -4.02 29.90
C PRO A 8 -0.10 -2.63 30.31
N LYS A 9 0.40 -2.10 31.43
CA LYS A 9 0.01 -0.77 31.92
C LYS A 9 0.45 0.32 30.93
N SER A 10 1.70 0.29 30.51
CA SER A 10 2.27 1.25 29.55
C SER A 10 1.65 1.09 28.16
N LYS A 11 1.33 -0.14 27.74
CA LYS A 11 0.55 -0.38 26.51
C LYS A 11 -0.81 0.32 26.57
N LYS A 12 -1.54 0.16 27.67
CA LYS A 12 -2.88 0.76 27.82
C LYS A 12 -2.83 2.29 27.75
N ILE A 13 -1.84 2.91 28.41
CA ILE A 13 -1.66 4.36 28.36
C ILE A 13 -1.41 4.84 26.93
N ILE A 14 -0.47 4.20 26.23
CA ILE A 14 -0.14 4.55 24.84
C ILE A 14 -1.35 4.33 23.92
N SER A 15 -2.07 3.21 24.07
CA SER A 15 -3.27 2.92 23.27
C SER A 15 -4.33 4.00 23.45
N ASN A 16 -4.57 4.46 24.68
CA ASN A 16 -5.56 5.51 24.93
C ASN A 16 -5.20 6.81 24.21
N ILE A 17 -3.93 7.23 24.28
CA ILE A 17 -3.44 8.43 23.59
C ILE A 17 -3.60 8.28 22.08
N ILE A 18 -3.17 7.14 21.52
CA ILE A 18 -3.25 6.90 20.07
C ILE A 18 -4.70 6.85 19.59
N ASN A 19 -5.63 6.31 20.40
CA ASN A 19 -7.04 6.24 20.01
C ASN A 19 -7.65 7.63 19.75
N GLU A 20 -7.26 8.67 20.49
CA GLU A 20 -7.72 10.04 20.25
C GLU A 20 -7.28 10.53 18.86
N ASP A 21 -6.02 10.29 18.47
CA ASP A 21 -5.51 10.64 17.15
C ASP A 21 -6.17 9.82 16.03
N ILE A 22 -6.50 8.57 16.30
CA ILE A 22 -7.12 7.65 15.33
C ILE A 22 -8.53 8.10 14.96
N GLU A 23 -9.26 8.77 15.86
CA GLU A 23 -10.54 9.40 15.55
C GLU A 23 -10.40 10.47 14.47
N VAL A 24 -9.44 11.37 14.65
CA VAL A 24 -9.18 12.44 13.69
C VAL A 24 -8.66 11.85 12.37
N TRP A 25 -7.79 10.84 12.45
CA TRP A 25 -7.25 10.16 11.29
C TRP A 25 -8.35 9.51 10.44
N ILE A 26 -9.32 8.80 11.03
CA ILE A 26 -10.38 8.14 10.24
C ILE A 26 -11.31 9.15 9.56
N GLU A 27 -11.54 10.30 10.18
CA GLU A 27 -12.27 11.40 9.55
C GLU A 27 -11.51 11.97 8.35
N GLY A 28 -10.20 12.15 8.48
CA GLY A 28 -9.33 12.53 7.38
C GLY A 28 -9.35 11.52 6.22
N VAL A 29 -9.36 10.22 6.52
CA VAL A 29 -9.50 9.16 5.50
C VAL A 29 -10.85 9.27 4.79
N VAL A 30 -11.95 9.47 5.52
CA VAL A 30 -13.28 9.64 4.92
C VAL A 30 -13.30 10.86 4.01
N LEU A 31 -12.75 11.98 4.48
CA LEU A 31 -12.66 13.22 3.70
C LEU A 31 -11.87 13.00 2.40
N ALA A 32 -10.65 12.45 2.50
CA ALA A 32 -9.81 12.20 1.33
C ALA A 32 -10.49 11.27 0.30
N ILE A 33 -11.21 10.24 0.76
CA ILE A 33 -11.95 9.35 -0.15
C ILE A 33 -13.17 10.07 -0.75
N SER A 34 -13.83 10.96 -0.02
CA SER A 34 -14.97 11.73 -0.54
C SER A 34 -14.59 12.70 -1.67
N GLU A 35 -13.32 13.07 -1.78
CA GLU A 35 -12.81 13.98 -2.81
C GLU A 35 -12.72 13.34 -4.21
N PHE A 36 -12.86 12.02 -4.33
CA PHE A 36 -12.91 11.33 -5.62
C PHE A 36 -14.23 11.60 -6.35
N LYS A 37 -14.29 12.68 -7.13
CA LYS A 37 -15.52 13.19 -7.79
C LYS A 37 -16.06 12.32 -8.95
N GLN A 38 -15.26 11.42 -9.51
CA GLN A 38 -15.61 10.66 -10.72
C GLN A 38 -15.86 9.16 -10.46
N ILE A 39 -16.09 8.78 -9.20
CA ILE A 39 -16.28 7.38 -8.82
C ILE A 39 -17.71 7.20 -8.29
N GLU A 40 -18.58 6.56 -9.08
CA GLU A 40 -19.95 6.25 -8.65
C GLU A 40 -20.00 5.18 -7.54
N THR A 41 -19.06 4.23 -7.55
CA THR A 41 -18.98 3.17 -6.55
C THR A 41 -17.52 2.86 -6.23
N LEU A 42 -17.18 2.90 -4.95
CA LEU A 42 -15.83 2.63 -4.48
C LEU A 42 -15.54 1.11 -4.43
N PRO A 43 -14.29 0.71 -4.77
CA PRO A 43 -13.88 -0.68 -4.65
C PRO A 43 -13.88 -1.11 -3.18
N PHE A 44 -14.47 -2.26 -2.88
CA PHE A 44 -14.56 -2.75 -1.51
C PHE A 44 -13.20 -3.20 -0.93
N LYS A 45 -12.19 -3.46 -1.76
CA LYS A 45 -10.89 -3.92 -1.28
C LYS A 45 -9.97 -2.73 -1.06
N ILE A 46 -9.53 -2.56 0.18
CA ILE A 46 -8.60 -1.49 0.59
C ILE A 46 -7.27 -2.15 0.95
N LEU A 47 -6.19 -1.63 0.37
CA LEU A 47 -4.83 -2.10 0.61
C LEU A 47 -4.10 -1.08 1.47
N LEU A 48 -3.61 -1.53 2.63
CA LEU A 48 -2.86 -0.74 3.57
C LEU A 48 -1.36 -0.94 3.32
N SER A 49 -0.62 0.16 3.26
CA SER A 49 0.83 0.20 3.06
C SER A 49 1.51 1.15 4.04
N GLY A 50 2.80 0.96 4.31
CA GLY A 50 3.60 1.85 5.15
C GLY A 50 3.57 1.51 6.65
N GLY A 51 4.44 2.20 7.41
CA GLY A 51 4.73 1.84 8.80
C GLY A 51 3.65 2.20 9.80
N GLY A 52 2.82 3.22 9.50
CA GLY A 52 1.65 3.54 10.33
C GLY A 52 0.67 2.37 10.47
N THR A 53 0.68 1.43 9.52
CA THR A 53 -0.19 0.25 9.52
C THR A 53 0.16 -0.80 10.59
N TYR A 54 1.29 -0.64 11.29
CA TYR A 54 1.63 -1.47 12.45
C TYR A 54 0.89 -1.07 13.71
N LEU A 55 0.22 0.10 13.73
CA LEU A 55 -0.65 0.48 14.83
C LEU A 55 -1.90 -0.43 14.86
N PRO A 56 -2.15 -1.16 15.96
CA PRO A 56 -3.31 -2.04 16.06
C PRO A 56 -4.63 -1.26 16.00
N GLU A 57 -4.63 -0.01 16.43
CA GLU A 57 -5.78 0.89 16.40
C GLU A 57 -6.26 1.15 14.97
N ILE A 58 -5.35 1.30 13.99
CA ILE A 58 -5.70 1.48 12.57
C ILE A 58 -6.53 0.30 12.06
N LYS A 59 -6.04 -0.92 12.28
CA LYS A 59 -6.75 -2.15 11.87
C LYS A 59 -8.09 -2.26 12.59
N THR A 60 -8.14 -1.94 13.89
CA THR A 60 -9.35 -2.03 14.69
C THR A 60 -10.40 -1.07 14.16
N THR A 61 -10.07 0.21 14.06
CA THR A 61 -10.94 1.30 13.57
C THR A 61 -11.50 1.02 12.19
N LEU A 62 -10.68 0.51 11.26
CA LEU A 62 -11.15 0.21 9.91
C LEU A 62 -12.12 -0.98 9.83
N ASN A 63 -12.02 -1.94 10.77
CA ASN A 63 -12.86 -3.16 10.79
C ASN A 63 -14.11 -3.03 11.67
N THR A 64 -14.07 -2.25 12.76
CA THR A 64 -15.17 -2.17 13.73
C THR A 64 -16.11 -1.00 13.44
N ARG A 65 -15.59 0.12 12.92
CA ARG A 65 -16.39 1.32 12.71
C ARG A 65 -17.11 1.27 11.36
N LYS A 66 -18.31 1.86 11.34
CA LYS A 66 -19.11 2.03 10.13
C LYS A 66 -18.74 3.30 9.34
N TRP A 67 -17.45 3.66 9.31
CA TRP A 67 -16.93 4.86 8.65
C TRP A 67 -17.29 4.90 7.15
N TYR A 68 -17.24 3.74 6.51
CA TYR A 68 -17.54 3.55 5.09
C TYR A 68 -18.99 3.88 4.72
N LYS A 69 -19.92 3.98 5.67
CA LYS A 69 -21.32 4.31 5.39
C LYS A 69 -21.52 5.74 4.88
N LYS A 70 -20.54 6.63 5.10
CA LYS A 70 -20.53 8.00 4.59
C LYS A 70 -20.02 8.09 3.14
N LEU A 71 -19.67 6.95 2.53
CA LEU A 71 -19.01 6.86 1.24
C LEU A 71 -19.74 5.87 0.32
N PRO A 72 -19.61 5.99 -1.01
CA PRO A 72 -20.33 5.17 -1.97
C PRO A 72 -19.72 3.75 -2.12
N PHE A 73 -19.58 3.00 -1.03
CA PHE A 73 -19.22 1.59 -1.08
C PHE A 73 -20.48 0.72 -1.29
N ALA A 74 -20.44 -0.20 -2.26
CA ALA A 74 -21.55 -1.16 -2.48
C ALA A 74 -21.68 -2.24 -1.39
N ARG A 75 -20.63 -2.45 -0.59
CA ARG A 75 -20.58 -3.42 0.52
C ARG A 75 -19.54 -2.97 1.56
N THR A 76 -19.51 -3.61 2.72
CA THR A 76 -18.47 -3.37 3.74
C THR A 76 -17.07 -3.53 3.14
N PRO A 77 -16.19 -2.52 3.22
CA PRO A 77 -14.85 -2.63 2.70
C PRO A 77 -14.02 -3.63 3.52
N GLN A 78 -13.12 -4.33 2.83
CA GLN A 78 -12.18 -5.29 3.39
C GLN A 78 -10.78 -4.73 3.31
N THR A 79 -10.11 -4.64 4.46
CA THR A 79 -8.74 -4.17 4.55
C THR A 79 -7.76 -5.34 4.49
N SER A 80 -6.73 -5.21 3.66
CA SER A 80 -5.60 -6.14 3.60
C SER A 80 -4.29 -5.38 3.48
N TYR A 81 -3.17 -6.00 3.81
CA TYR A 81 -1.86 -5.35 3.71
C TYR A 81 -1.25 -5.56 2.33
N LEU A 82 -0.63 -4.51 1.82
CA LEU A 82 0.30 -4.59 0.70
C LEU A 82 1.71 -4.77 1.27
N THR A 83 2.38 -5.81 0.81
CA THR A 83 3.71 -6.24 1.27
C THR A 83 4.62 -6.46 0.07
N PRO A 84 5.96 -6.45 0.24
CA PRO A 84 6.91 -6.74 -0.83
C PRO A 84 6.59 -8.01 -1.63
N LYS A 85 6.03 -9.04 -0.98
CA LYS A 85 5.61 -10.31 -1.60
C LYS A 85 4.50 -10.15 -2.65
N ASN A 86 3.78 -9.03 -2.65
CA ASN A 86 2.75 -8.74 -3.63
C ASN A 86 3.33 -8.18 -4.94
N LEU A 87 4.61 -7.79 -4.97
CA LEU A 87 5.31 -7.36 -6.18
C LEU A 87 5.93 -8.56 -6.87
N ARG A 88 5.48 -8.87 -8.09
CA ARG A 88 5.91 -10.07 -8.84
C ARG A 88 7.18 -9.87 -9.66
N ASN A 89 7.48 -8.63 -10.04
CA ASN A 89 8.56 -8.32 -11.00
C ASN A 89 9.86 -7.90 -10.31
N ILE A 90 9.95 -8.02 -8.99
CA ILE A 90 11.12 -7.61 -8.22
C ILE A 90 11.63 -8.77 -7.38
N ILE A 91 12.94 -8.99 -7.44
CA ILE A 91 13.66 -9.90 -6.58
C ILE A 91 14.65 -9.06 -5.75
N ASP A 92 14.40 -8.95 -4.45
CA ASP A 92 15.36 -8.33 -3.53
C ASP A 92 16.45 -9.33 -3.14
N GLU A 93 17.61 -9.25 -3.80
CA GLU A 93 18.77 -10.09 -3.50
C GLU A 93 19.38 -9.81 -2.11
N THR A 94 19.17 -8.61 -1.56
CA THR A 94 19.68 -8.25 -0.23
C THR A 94 18.92 -8.95 0.89
N LYS A 95 17.68 -9.41 0.61
CA LYS A 95 16.76 -10.04 1.54
C LYS A 95 16.43 -9.16 2.76
N LYS A 96 16.60 -7.84 2.64
CA LYS A 96 16.35 -6.86 3.71
C LYS A 96 14.96 -6.22 3.60
N MET A 97 14.40 -6.10 2.39
CA MET A 97 13.15 -5.40 2.13
C MET A 97 11.96 -6.37 2.19
N LYS A 98 11.49 -6.66 3.40
CA LYS A 98 10.45 -7.68 3.67
C LYS A 98 9.22 -7.13 4.36
N GLU A 99 9.33 -5.94 4.93
CA GLU A 99 8.32 -5.35 5.80
C GLU A 99 7.34 -4.46 5.03
N ARG A 100 6.26 -4.02 5.67
CA ARG A 100 5.19 -3.26 5.00
C ARG A 100 5.63 -1.83 4.68
N GLU A 101 6.65 -1.31 5.35
CA GLU A 101 7.29 -0.03 5.03
C GLU A 101 8.03 -0.08 3.69
N ASP A 102 8.61 -1.24 3.38
CA ASP A 102 9.48 -1.41 2.22
C ASP A 102 8.71 -1.44 0.89
N ILE A 103 7.38 -1.56 0.94
CA ILE A 103 6.57 -1.61 -0.27
C ILE A 103 6.68 -0.34 -1.12
N ILE A 104 6.80 0.83 -0.50
CA ILE A 104 6.84 2.11 -1.21
C ILE A 104 8.12 2.23 -2.04
N PRO A 105 9.33 2.09 -1.48
CA PRO A 105 10.55 2.14 -2.29
C PRO A 105 10.59 1.01 -3.33
N LEU A 106 10.14 -0.21 -3.02
CA LEU A 106 10.07 -1.29 -4.00
C LEU A 106 9.07 -0.99 -5.13
N SER A 107 7.96 -0.30 -4.86
CA SER A 107 7.01 0.10 -5.90
C SER A 107 7.64 1.07 -6.90
N LEU A 108 8.51 1.97 -6.44
CA LEU A 108 9.29 2.84 -7.33
C LEU A 108 10.27 2.05 -8.19
N VAL A 109 10.92 1.03 -7.63
CA VAL A 109 11.78 0.12 -8.41
C VAL A 109 10.95 -0.61 -9.48
N ASN A 110 9.72 -1.04 -9.16
CA ASN A 110 8.86 -1.72 -10.12
C ASN A 110 8.57 -0.82 -11.32
N ILE A 111 8.21 0.44 -11.05
CA ILE A 111 7.98 1.44 -12.10
C ILE A 111 9.28 1.67 -12.89
N GLY A 112 10.43 1.78 -12.23
CA GLY A 112 11.72 1.94 -12.89
C GLY A 112 12.09 0.77 -13.81
N ILE A 113 11.81 -0.48 -13.40
CA ILE A 113 12.00 -1.67 -14.23
C ILE A 113 11.06 -1.63 -15.44
N ASP A 114 9.79 -1.29 -15.23
CA ASP A 114 8.81 -1.19 -16.31
C ASP A 114 9.24 -0.13 -17.34
N LEU A 115 9.73 1.03 -16.88
CA LEU A 115 10.25 2.10 -17.75
C LEU A 115 11.57 1.75 -18.46
N ALA A 116 12.47 1.01 -17.81
CA ALA A 116 13.75 0.60 -18.39
C ALA A 116 13.62 -0.62 -19.32
N GLY A 117 12.58 -1.45 -19.11
CA GLY A 117 12.37 -2.74 -19.75
C GLY A 117 11.61 -2.70 -21.08
N GLU A 118 11.11 -1.54 -21.52
CA GLU A 118 10.45 -1.38 -22.82
C GLU A 118 11.45 -1.33 -23.98
N GLU A 119 12.16 -2.43 -24.20
CA GLU A 119 12.60 -2.76 -25.55
C GLU A 119 11.51 -3.53 -26.26
N THR A 120 10.73 -2.82 -27.07
CA THR A 120 9.72 -3.42 -27.94
C THR A 120 10.36 -4.52 -28.80
N VAL A 121 9.59 -5.58 -29.08
CA VAL A 121 10.00 -6.64 -30.02
C VAL A 121 10.47 -6.04 -31.35
N VAL A 122 9.88 -4.90 -31.73
CA VAL A 122 10.27 -4.09 -32.89
C VAL A 122 11.70 -3.55 -32.76
N GLN A 123 12.10 -2.94 -31.64
CA GLN A 123 13.49 -2.51 -31.38
C GLN A 123 14.47 -3.71 -31.31
N LYS A 124 13.98 -4.84 -30.82
CA LYS A 124 14.46 -6.23 -31.00
C LYS A 124 14.98 -6.50 -32.41
N VAL A 125 14.01 -6.55 -33.31
CA VAL A 125 14.17 -6.90 -34.72
C VAL A 125 14.99 -5.85 -35.45
N LEU A 126 14.73 -4.55 -35.22
CA LEU A 126 15.43 -3.45 -35.88
C LEU A 126 16.94 -3.49 -35.63
N ARG A 127 17.39 -3.72 -34.39
CA ARG A 127 18.83 -3.84 -34.12
C ARG A 127 19.44 -5.07 -34.76
N LYS A 128 18.71 -6.18 -34.84
CA LYS A 128 19.17 -7.38 -35.53
C LYS A 128 19.36 -7.13 -37.03
N VAL A 129 18.42 -6.42 -37.65
CA VAL A 129 18.51 -6.01 -39.07
C VAL A 129 19.68 -5.04 -39.29
N ILE A 130 19.83 -4.01 -38.44
CA ILE A 130 20.95 -3.06 -38.52
C ILE A 130 22.31 -3.76 -38.36
N GLY A 131 22.40 -4.78 -37.49
CA GLY A 131 23.61 -5.58 -37.31
C GLY A 131 23.98 -6.38 -38.56
N ILE A 132 22.99 -6.90 -39.29
CA ILE A 132 23.19 -7.64 -40.55
C ILE A 132 23.66 -6.70 -41.68
N MET A 133 23.18 -5.45 -41.71
CA MET A 133 23.53 -4.46 -42.74
C MET A 133 24.92 -3.82 -42.58
N LYS A 134 25.59 -4.03 -41.43
CA LYS A 134 26.95 -3.53 -41.18
C LYS A 134 28.05 -4.54 -41.55
N VAL A 135 27.69 -5.64 -42.20
CA VAL A 135 28.58 -6.65 -42.78
C VAL A 135 28.64 -6.47 -44.29
#